data_AF-A0A2E1V2D5-F1
#
_entry.id   AF-A0A2E1V2D5-F1
#
_cell.length_a   1.000
_cell.length_b   1.000
_cell.length_c   1.000
_cell.angle_alpha   90.00
_cell.angle_beta   90.00
_cell.angle_gamma   90.00
#
_symmetry.space_group_name_H-M   'P 1'
#
loop_
_entity.id
_entity.type
_entity.pdbx_description
1 polymer ?
#
loop_
_entity_poly.entity_id
_entity_poly.type
_entity_poly.pdbx_seq_one_letter_code
_entity_poly.pdbx_strand_id
1 'polypeptide(L)'
;YLHVDAANHVLATTRFPTVTWYHSANDPVDIPVAWTRRWGLGRVYYNALGHKANVIDNGTPYEMLRRGVLWAAQSKAEAQASGRSVKDFQSPGNHY
;
A
#
# COMPACT_ATOMS: atom_id res chain seq x y z
N TYR A 1 15.61 1.97 9.67
CA TYR A 1 15.67 1.45 8.29
C TYR A 1 14.35 0.71 8.06
N LEU A 2 13.47 1.19 7.19
CA LEU A 2 12.14 0.60 6.99
C LEU A 2 12.30 -0.83 6.45
N HIS A 3 11.87 -1.83 7.22
CA HIS A 3 11.66 -3.16 6.68
C HIS A 3 10.50 -3.07 5.67
N VAL A 4 10.75 -3.44 4.42
CA VAL A 4 9.69 -3.66 3.43
C VAL A 4 9.14 -5.05 3.68
N ASP A 5 7.83 -5.15 3.93
CA ASP A 5 7.16 -6.44 4.06
C ASP A 5 7.09 -7.14 2.68
N ALA A 6 7.68 -8.33 2.59
CA ALA A 6 7.68 -9.14 1.37
C ALA A 6 6.26 -9.62 0.97
N ALA A 7 5.28 -9.60 1.90
CA ALA A 7 3.90 -9.91 1.61
C ALA A 7 3.16 -8.79 0.84
N ASN A 8 3.79 -7.64 0.62
CA ASN A 8 3.21 -6.56 -0.18
C ASN A 8 3.12 -6.96 -1.67
N HIS A 9 1.92 -6.85 -2.24
CA HIS A 9 1.76 -6.90 -3.68
C HIS A 9 2.10 -5.53 -4.27
N VAL A 10 3.33 -5.40 -4.76
CA VAL A 10 3.89 -4.14 -5.29
C VAL A 10 3.22 -3.77 -6.61
N LEU A 11 2.70 -2.54 -6.67
CA LEU A 11 2.05 -1.97 -7.86
C LEU A 11 2.96 -0.99 -8.62
N ALA A 12 3.84 -0.29 -7.90
CA ALA A 12 4.81 0.63 -8.49
C ALA A 12 6.07 0.74 -7.62
N THR A 13 7.21 0.90 -8.27
CA THR A 13 8.51 1.18 -7.64
C THR A 13 9.08 2.50 -8.18
N THR A 14 10.01 3.09 -7.43
CA THR A 14 10.87 4.18 -7.90
C THR A 14 12.32 3.81 -7.62
N ARG A 15 13.23 4.20 -8.51
CA ARG A 15 14.66 3.99 -8.31
C ARG A 15 15.27 5.16 -7.56
N PHE A 16 15.99 4.87 -6.49
CA PHE A 16 16.82 5.84 -5.75
C PHE A 16 18.29 5.48 -5.90
N PRO A 17 19.22 6.45 -5.70
CA PRO A 17 18.95 7.88 -5.49
C PRO A 17 18.56 8.59 -6.80
N THR A 18 17.68 9.58 -6.72
CA THR A 18 17.34 10.45 -7.88
C THR A 18 18.23 11.69 -7.96
N VAL A 19 18.96 12.00 -6.89
CA VAL A 19 19.90 13.11 -6.77
C VAL A 19 21.06 12.71 -5.87
N THR A 20 22.26 13.26 -6.10
CA THR A 20 23.42 13.05 -5.21
C THR A 20 23.21 13.75 -3.87
N TRP A 21 23.09 12.99 -2.78
CA TRP A 21 22.93 13.50 -1.42
C TRP A 21 23.36 12.46 -0.36
N TYR A 22 23.14 12.71 0.94
CA TYR A 22 23.58 11.81 2.02
C TYR A 22 23.09 10.35 1.90
N HIS A 23 21.93 10.12 1.27
CA HIS A 23 21.40 8.77 1.04
C HIS A 23 22.09 8.02 -0.11
N SER A 24 22.87 8.72 -0.94
CA SER A 24 23.56 8.17 -2.11
C SER A 24 24.82 7.37 -1.77
N ALA A 25 25.18 7.26 -0.49
CA ALA A 25 26.24 6.35 -0.04
C ALA A 25 25.88 4.86 -0.25
N ASN A 26 24.61 4.56 -0.54
CA ASN A 26 24.14 3.22 -0.85
C ASN A 26 23.98 3.04 -2.36
N ASP A 27 24.12 1.80 -2.83
CA ASP A 27 23.90 1.45 -4.23
C ASP A 27 22.46 1.75 -4.68
N PRO A 28 22.24 2.01 -5.99
CA PRO A 28 20.92 2.33 -6.46
C PRO A 28 19.92 1.16 -6.30
N VAL A 29 18.76 1.44 -5.72
CA VAL A 29 17.76 0.45 -5.29
C VAL A 29 16.35 0.87 -5.72
N ASP A 30 15.53 -0.12 -6.08
CA ASP A 30 14.13 0.09 -6.42
C ASP A 30 13.27 -0.05 -5.16
N ILE A 31 12.59 1.03 -4.79
CA ILE A 31 11.77 1.11 -3.58
C ILE A 31 10.29 1.10 -3.97
N PRO A 32 9.45 0.25 -3.37
CA PRO A 32 8.00 0.29 -3.57
C PRO A 32 7.42 1.63 -3.13
N VAL A 33 6.67 2.29 -4.03
CA VAL A 33 5.96 3.55 -3.76
C VAL A 33 4.45 3.38 -3.79
N ALA A 34 3.93 2.29 -4.36
CA ALA A 34 2.54 1.89 -4.22
C ALA A 34 2.43 0.37 -4.13
N TRP A 35 1.59 -0.12 -3.22
CA TRP A 35 1.36 -1.55 -3.03
C TRP A 35 0.01 -1.82 -2.36
N THR A 36 -0.42 -3.07 -2.43
CA THR A 36 -1.62 -3.55 -1.73
C THR A 36 -1.28 -4.73 -0.83
N ARG A 37 -2.06 -4.89 0.25
CA ARG A 37 -1.96 -6.03 1.15
C ARG A 37 -3.34 -6.38 1.71
N ARG A 38 -3.53 -7.63 2.10
CA ARG A 38 -4.72 -8.06 2.88
C ARG A 38 -4.40 -8.01 4.37
N TRP A 39 -5.39 -7.67 5.18
CA TRP A 39 -5.29 -7.70 6.64
C TRP A 39 -6.59 -8.19 7.26
N GLY A 40 -6.65 -9.48 7.59
CA GLY A 40 -7.92 -10.15 7.90
C GLY A 40 -8.92 -9.97 6.75
N LEU A 41 -10.09 -9.41 7.08
CA LEU A 41 -11.12 -9.05 6.09
C LEU A 41 -10.84 -7.74 5.34
N GLY A 42 -9.86 -6.96 5.81
CA GLY A 42 -9.50 -5.67 5.26
C GLY A 42 -8.58 -5.73 4.05
N ARG A 43 -8.60 -4.65 3.29
CA ARG A 43 -7.67 -4.33 2.20
C ARG A 43 -6.89 -3.07 2.58
N VAL A 44 -5.57 -3.15 2.48
CA VAL A 44 -4.64 -2.04 2.70
C VAL A 44 -4.11 -1.61 1.35
N TYR A 45 -4.26 -0.33 1.03
CA TYR A 45 -3.62 0.31 -0.11
C TYR A 45 -2.66 1.38 0.40
N TYR A 46 -1.40 1.31 -0.03
CA TYR A 46 -0.37 2.30 0.27
C TYR A 46 0.00 3.05 -1.01
N ASN A 47 0.15 4.37 -0.90
CA ASN A 47 0.61 5.25 -1.97
C ASN A 47 1.49 6.36 -1.37
N ALA A 48 2.74 6.44 -1.80
CA ALA A 48 3.71 7.44 -1.38
C ALA A 48 3.67 8.74 -2.23
N LEU A 49 2.91 8.76 -3.32
CA LEU A 49 2.75 9.93 -4.17
C LEU A 49 1.87 10.98 -3.46
N GLY A 50 2.16 12.27 -3.70
CA GLY A 50 1.32 13.36 -3.18
C GLY A 50 1.93 14.21 -2.07
N HIS A 51 3.27 14.24 -1.91
CA HIS A 51 3.93 15.19 -1.00
C HIS A 51 3.51 16.65 -1.26
N LYS A 52 3.17 16.98 -2.50
CA LYS A 52 2.48 18.22 -2.88
C LYS A 52 1.12 17.87 -3.49
N ALA A 53 0.11 18.68 -3.18
CA ALA A 53 -1.27 18.44 -3.63
C ALA A 53 -1.39 18.36 -5.16
N ASN A 54 -0.65 19.21 -5.89
CA ASN A 54 -0.65 19.24 -7.35
C ASN A 54 -0.03 17.99 -8.01
N VAL A 55 0.56 17.06 -7.24
CA VAL A 55 1.04 15.78 -7.78
C VAL A 55 -0.13 14.83 -7.98
N ILE A 56 -1.18 14.95 -7.18
CA ILE A 56 -2.34 14.04 -7.14
C ILE A 56 -3.64 14.77 -7.47
N ASP A 57 -3.58 15.95 -8.10
CA ASP A 57 -4.77 16.71 -8.48
C ASP A 57 -5.36 16.23 -9.82
N ASN A 58 -4.54 15.63 -10.68
CA ASN A 58 -4.93 15.11 -11.99
C ASN A 58 -4.02 13.96 -12.47
N GLY A 59 -4.34 13.40 -13.64
CA GLY A 59 -3.51 12.42 -14.33
C GLY A 59 -3.38 11.07 -13.62
N THR A 60 -2.30 10.36 -13.94
CA THR A 60 -2.03 9.00 -13.44
C THR A 60 -1.94 8.91 -11.92
N PRO A 61 -1.26 9.82 -11.19
CA PRO A 61 -1.18 9.74 -9.74
C PRO A 61 -2.55 9.90 -9.06
N TYR A 62 -3.40 10.79 -9.59
CA TYR A 62 -4.78 10.93 -9.13
C TYR A 62 -5.57 9.64 -9.35
N GLU A 63 -5.48 9.04 -10.53
CA GLU A 63 -6.17 7.78 -10.82
C GLU A 63 -5.66 6.61 -9.96
N MET A 64 -4.37 6.55 -9.64
CA MET A 64 -3.82 5.59 -8.69
C MET A 64 -4.44 5.77 -7.31
N LEU A 65 -4.47 7.00 -6.80
CA LEU A 65 -5.10 7.33 -5.51
C LEU A 65 -6.58 6.96 -5.51
N ARG A 66 -7.35 7.43 -6.50
CA ARG A 66 -8.80 7.19 -6.62
C ARG A 66 -9.12 5.70 -6.64
N ARG A 67 -8.47 4.92 -7.51
CA ARG A 67 -8.72 3.49 -7.67
C ARG A 67 -8.27 2.69 -6.45
N GLY A 68 -7.13 3.04 -5.86
CA GLY A 68 -6.62 2.36 -4.68
C GLY A 68 -7.50 2.58 -3.45
N VAL A 69 -7.99 3.80 -3.23
CA VAL A 69 -8.94 4.11 -2.15
C VAL A 69 -10.27 3.38 -2.36
N LEU A 70 -10.82 3.41 -3.58
CA LEU A 70 -12.05 2.66 -3.92
C LEU A 70 -11.87 1.16 -3.71
N TRP A 71 -10.73 0.59 -4.14
CA TRP A 71 -10.41 -0.81 -3.92
C TRP A 71 -10.35 -1.15 -2.42
N ALA A 72 -9.70 -0.31 -1.60
CA ALA A 72 -9.65 -0.52 -0.15
C ALA A 72 -11.04 -0.43 0.50
N ALA A 73 -11.87 0.53 0.08
CA ALA A 73 -13.23 0.74 0.61
C ALA A 73 -14.17 -0.45 0.37
N GLN A 74 -13.95 -1.24 -0.70
CA GLN A 74 -14.76 -2.41 -1.03
C GLN A 74 -14.54 -3.62 -0.09
N SER A 75 -13.60 -3.56 0.86
CA SER A 75 -13.27 -4.68 1.76
C SER A 75 -14.48 -5.33 2.43
N LYS A 76 -15.40 -4.51 2.96
CA LYS A 76 -16.60 -4.99 3.68
C LYS A 76 -17.53 -5.76 2.74
N ALA A 77 -17.78 -5.22 1.54
CA ALA A 77 -18.66 -5.86 0.57
C ALA A 77 -18.07 -7.19 0.08
N GLU A 78 -16.76 -7.27 -0.18
CA GLU A 78 -16.10 -8.52 -0.53
C GLU A 78 -16.15 -9.54 0.61
N ALA A 79 -15.90 -9.11 1.86
CA ALA A 79 -15.98 -9.99 3.01
C ALA A 79 -17.37 -10.65 3.11
N GLN A 80 -18.43 -9.85 3.01
CA GLN A 80 -19.82 -10.32 2.99
C GLN A 80 -20.09 -11.29 1.84
N ALA A 81 -19.69 -10.93 0.61
CA ALA A 81 -19.88 -11.77 -0.57
C ALA A 81 -19.13 -13.11 -0.48
N SER A 82 -17.96 -13.13 0.17
CA SER A 82 -17.16 -14.33 0.37
C SER A 82 -17.62 -15.22 1.53
N GLY A 83 -18.61 -14.79 2.33
CA GLY A 83 -19.04 -15.50 3.54
C GLY A 83 -18.01 -15.55 4.67
N ARG A 84 -16.86 -14.87 4.52
CA ARG A 84 -15.80 -14.83 5.53
C ARG A 84 -16.17 -13.96 6.70
N SER A 85 -15.68 -14.34 7.88
CA SER A 85 -15.94 -13.66 9.13
C SER A 85 -14.64 -13.28 9.84
N VAL A 86 -14.74 -12.37 10.81
CA VAL A 86 -13.57 -12.02 11.64
C VAL A 86 -13.07 -13.25 12.40
N LYS A 87 -13.97 -14.19 12.75
CA LYS A 87 -13.67 -15.44 13.47
C LYS A 87 -12.62 -16.29 12.75
N ASP A 88 -12.59 -16.22 11.43
CA ASP A 88 -11.66 -16.97 10.58
C ASP A 88 -10.19 -16.55 10.82
N PHE A 89 -9.96 -15.38 11.43
CA PHE A 89 -8.62 -14.81 11.66
C PHE A 89 -8.30 -14.58 13.14
N GLN A 90 -9.18 -14.95 14.07
CA GLN A 90 -8.91 -14.78 15.52
C GLN A 90 -8.18 -16.01 16.06
N SER A 91 -7.33 -15.80 17.06
CA SER A 91 -6.76 -16.88 17.87
C SER A 91 -7.16 -16.68 19.34
N PRO A 92 -7.38 -17.75 20.11
CA PRO A 92 -7.66 -17.63 21.54
C PRO A 92 -6.60 -16.79 22.25
N GLY A 93 -7.03 -15.87 23.13
CA GLY A 93 -6.13 -14.99 23.90
C GLY A 93 -5.61 -13.75 23.15
N ASN A 94 -5.83 -13.66 21.83
CA ASN A 94 -5.56 -12.43 21.08
C ASN A 94 -6.78 -11.51 21.17
N HIS A 95 -6.72 -10.54 22.08
CA HIS A 95 -7.66 -9.44 22.19
C HIS A 95 -7.05 -8.22 21.51
N TYR A 96 -7.74 -7.71 20.49
CA TYR A 96 -7.49 -6.39 19.89
C TYR A 96 -8.54 -5.42 20.39
#